data_AF-A0A1Q5SR39-F1
#
_entry.id   AF-A0A1Q5SR39-F1
#
_cell.length_a   1.000
_cell.length_b   1.000
_cell.length_c   1.000
_cell.angle_alpha   90.00
_cell.angle_beta   90.00
_cell.angle_gamma   90.00
#
_symmetry.space_group_name_H-M   'P 1'
#
loop_
_entity.id
_entity.type
_entity.pdbx_description
1 polymer ?
#
loop_
_entity_poly.entity_id
_entity_poly.type
_entity_poly.pdbx_seq_one_letter_code
_entity_poly.pdbx_strand_id
1 'polypeptide(L)' 'MRCPYCQSENAGDALVCASCARDIAVPSTLIAERDDLLRKREDLREELRRARDEVEAIMRRRKPH' A
#
# COMPACT_ATOMS: atom_id res chain seq x y z
N MET A 1 -0.94 -13.52 16.83
CA MET A 1 -0.39 -12.24 16.33
C MET A 1 0.40 -11.54 17.44
N ARG A 2 1.45 -10.77 17.11
CA ARG A 2 2.13 -9.93 18.13
C ARG A 2 1.44 -8.59 18.25
N CYS A 3 1.18 -8.16 19.48
CA CYS A 3 0.64 -6.83 19.75
C CYS A 3 1.65 -5.77 19.26
N PRO A 4 1.26 -4.81 18.41
CA PRO A 4 2.17 -3.79 17.89
C PRO A 4 2.64 -2.80 18.97
N TYR A 5 2.00 -2.79 20.14
CA TYR A 5 2.31 -1.87 21.23
C TYR A 5 3.25 -2.49 22.27
N CYS A 6 2.87 -3.61 22.87
CA CYS A 6 3.61 -4.25 23.95
C CYS A 6 4.34 -5.54 23.54
N GLN A 7 4.24 -5.94 22.28
CA GLN A 7 4.91 -7.11 21.68
C GLN A 7 4.48 -8.49 22.22
N SER A 8 3.56 -8.55 23.18
CA SER A 8 2.96 -9.79 23.66
C SER A 8 2.29 -10.59 22.52
N GLU A 9 2.33 -11.90 22.63
CA GLU A 9 1.61 -12.81 21.75
C GLU A 9 0.12 -12.87 22.13
N ASN A 10 -0.75 -12.79 21.13
CA ASN A 10 -2.20 -12.87 21.26
C ASN A 10 -2.75 -13.84 20.21
N ALA A 11 -3.98 -14.33 20.39
CA ALA A 11 -4.69 -15.11 19.38
C ALA A 11 -4.76 -14.33 18.04
N GLY A 12 -4.83 -15.03 16.91
CA GLY A 12 -4.79 -14.39 15.59
C GLY A 12 -6.00 -13.48 15.29
N ASP A 13 -7.12 -13.75 15.94
CA ASP A 13 -8.41 -13.07 15.86
C ASP A 13 -8.67 -12.13 17.06
N ALA A 14 -7.68 -11.93 17.93
CA ALA A 14 -7.82 -11.08 19.11
C ALA A 14 -8.11 -9.62 18.70
N LEU A 15 -9.23 -9.07 19.20
CA LEU A 15 -9.60 -7.68 18.97
C LEU A 15 -8.82 -6.73 19.88
N VAL A 16 -8.52 -7.18 21.11
CA VAL A 16 -7.86 -6.43 22.17
C VAL A 16 -6.68 -7.26 22.68
N CYS A 17 -5.57 -6.59 22.99
CA CYS A 17 -4.42 -7.26 23.59
C CYS A 17 -4.69 -7.62 25.06
N ALA A 18 -4.52 -8.89 25.42
CA ALA A 18 -4.73 -9.37 26.79
C ALA A 18 -3.70 -8.80 27.80
N SER A 19 -2.52 -8.37 27.33
CA SER A 19 -1.47 -7.82 28.21
C SER A 19 -1.58 -6.32 28.44
N CYS A 20 -1.88 -5.53 27.41
CA CYS A 20 -1.86 -4.07 27.50
C CYS A 20 -3.23 -3.41 27.27
N ALA A 21 -4.29 -4.20 27.15
CA ALA A 21 -5.69 -3.76 27.01
C ALA A 21 -5.98 -2.81 25.83
N ARG A 22 -5.11 -2.78 24.82
CA ARG A 22 -5.24 -1.91 23.65
C ARG A 22 -5.91 -2.66 22.50
N ASP A 23 -6.73 -1.96 21.73
CA ASP A 23 -7.29 -2.51 20.50
C ASP A 23 -6.16 -2.82 19.50
N ILE A 24 -6.15 -4.03 18.97
CA ILE A 24 -5.13 -4.54 18.04
C ILE A 24 -5.73 -5.08 16.74
N ALA A 25 -7.05 -5.26 16.67
CA ALA A 25 -7.72 -5.58 15.41
C ALA A 25 -7.73 -4.38 14.46
N VAL A 26 -7.41 -4.64 13.20
CA VAL A 26 -7.58 -3.68 12.12
C VAL A 26 -8.98 -3.90 11.52
N PRO A 27 -9.86 -2.88 11.53
CA PRO A 27 -11.16 -2.97 10.88
C PRO A 27 -11.07 -3.41 9.41
N SER A 28 -11.96 -4.30 8.98
CA SER A 28 -12.00 -4.82 7.60
C SER A 28 -12.17 -3.72 6.56
N THR A 29 -12.86 -2.64 6.91
CA THR A 29 -13.01 -1.45 6.07
C THR A 29 -11.68 -0.77 5.76
N LEU A 30 -10.78 -0.65 6.75
CA LEU A 30 -9.45 -0.07 6.56
C LEU A 30 -8.53 -0.99 5.73
N ILE A 31 -8.70 -2.30 5.87
CA ILE A 31 -7.99 -3.29 5.04
C ILE A 31 -8.42 -3.12 3.57
N ALA A 32 -9.73 -3.05 3.32
CA ALA A 32 -10.27 -2.84 1.98
C ALA A 32 -9.81 -1.50 1.38
N GLU A 33 -9.85 -0.42 2.17
CA GLU A 33 -9.37 0.90 1.73
C GLU A 33 -7.88 0.87 1.38
N ARG A 34 -7.04 0.23 2.20
CA ARG A 34 -5.61 0.04 1.89
C ARG A 34 -5.44 -0.69 0.56
N ASP A 35 -6.19 -1.77 0.34
CA ASP A 35 -6.07 -2.57 -0.87
C ASP A 35 -6.50 -1.78 -2.12
N ASP A 36 -7.54 -0.96 -2.00
CA ASP A 36 -7.95 -0.02 -3.04
C ASP A 36 -6.87 1.02 -3.35
N LEU A 37 -6.26 1.60 -2.32
CA LEU A 37 -5.17 2.57 -2.48
C LEU A 37 -3.93 1.93 -3.13
N LEU A 38 -3.61 0.69 -2.77
CA LEU A 38 -2.52 -0.06 -3.41
C LEU A 38 -2.79 -0.27 -4.90
N ARG A 39 -4.00 -0.67 -5.28
CA ARG A 39 -4.38 -0.82 -6.70
C ARG A 39 -4.24 0.50 -7.46
N LYS A 40 -4.85 1.58 -6.96
CA LYS A 40 -4.74 2.92 -7.56
C LYS A 40 -3.29 3.36 -7.76
N ARG A 41 -2.42 3.08 -6.78
CA ARG A 41 -0.99 3.41 -6.87
C ARG A 41 -0.30 2.66 -8.00
N GLU A 42 -0.56 1.36 -8.16
CA GLU A 42 0.05 0.60 -9.25
C GLU A 42 -0.46 1.05 -10.62
N ASP A 43 -1.76 1.34 -10.74
CA ASP A 43 -2.34 1.88 -11.98
C ASP A 43 -1.67 3.20 -12.38
N LEU A 44 -1.52 4.13 -11.43
CA LEU A 44 -0.85 5.43 -11.65
C LEU A 44 0.64 5.27 -11.99
N ARG A 45 1.34 4.30 -11.40
CA ARG A 45 2.74 4.02 -11.72
C ARG A 45 2.91 3.55 -13.15
N GLU A 46 2.01 2.68 -13.60
CA GLU A 46 2.02 2.16 -14.96
C GLU A 46 1.67 3.26 -15.98
N GLU A 47 0.67 4.10 -15.69
CA GLU A 47 0.34 5.27 -16.51
C GLU A 47 1.54 6.23 -16.64
N LEU A 48 2.18 6.55 -15.52
CA LEU A 48 3.36 7.41 -15.50
C LEU A 48 4.51 6.82 -16.32
N ARG A 49 4.72 5.49 -16.25
CA ARG A 49 5.73 4.79 -17.04
C ARG A 49 5.47 4.96 -18.54
N ARG A 50 4.23 4.71 -18.99
CA ARG A 50 3.84 4.88 -20.40
C ARG A 50 4.03 6.31 -20.88
N ALA A 51 3.58 7.29 -20.10
CA ALA A 51 3.74 8.70 -20.44
C ALA A 51 5.22 9.10 -20.59
N ARG A 52 6.09 8.58 -19.71
CA ARG A 52 7.54 8.80 -19.82
C ARG A 52 8.14 8.18 -21.08
N ASP A 53 7.77 6.95 -21.40
CA ASP A 53 8.23 6.25 -22.60
C ASP A 53 7.78 7.00 -23.88
N GLU A 54 6.55 7.50 -23.90
CA GLU A 54 6.02 8.32 -25.01
C GLU A 54 6.77 9.64 -25.19
N VAL A 55 7.01 10.37 -24.08
CA VAL A 55 7.80 11.60 -24.11
C VAL A 55 9.20 11.33 -24.62
N GLU A 56 9.85 10.26 -24.15
CA GLU A 56 11.19 9.89 -24.62
C GLU A 56 11.18 9.58 -26.13
N ALA A 57 10.20 8.83 -26.61
CA ALA A 57 10.07 8.55 -28.05
C ALA A 57 9.90 9.82 -28.88
N ILE A 58 9.10 10.78 -28.42
CA ILE A 58 8.94 12.10 -29.07
C ILE A 58 10.26 12.86 -29.08
N MET A 59 10.98 12.90 -27.95
CA MET A 59 12.26 13.60 -27.83
C MET A 59 13.34 13.00 -28.73
N ARG A 60 13.41 11.66 -28.82
CA ARG A 60 14.33 10.95 -29.73
C ARG A 60 14.05 11.29 -31.19
N ARG A 61 12.78 11.38 -31.59
CA ARG A 61 12.38 11.77 -32.96
C ARG A 61 12.70 13.23 -33.30
N ARG A 62 12.79 14.11 -32.29
CA ARG A 62 13.05 15.55 -32.48
C ARG A 62 14.53 15.94 -32.52
N LYS A 63 15.46 15.06 -32.14
CA LYS A 63 16.90 15.33 -32.26
C LYS A 63 17.29 15.29 -33.74
N PRO A 64 17.70 16.41 -34.38
CA PRO A 64 18.33 16.36 -35.70
C PRO A 64 19.73 15.75 -35.54
N HIS A 65 20.22 15.07 -36.57
CA HIS A 65 21.60 14.61 -36.67
C HIS A 65 22.61 15.73 -36.42
#